data_AF-A0A0U1LYX8-F1
#
_entry.id   AF-A0A0U1LYX8-F1
#
_cell.length_a   1.000
_cell.length_b   1.000
_cell.length_c   1.000
_cell.angle_alpha   90.00
_cell.angle_beta   90.00
_cell.angle_gamma   90.00
#
_symmetry.space_group_name_H-M   'P 1'
#
loop_
_entity.id
_entity.type
_entity.pdbx_description
1 polymer ?
#
loop_
_entity_poly.entity_id
_entity_poly.type
_entity_poly.pdbx_seq_one_letter_code
_entity_poly.pdbx_strand_id
1 'polypeptide(L)'
;MLDFNDFVVDRGGDPAKIKESQRRRFAPESAVDEVLELYAEARRARFNTSQINSKINAVQKEIGLKKKNKEDASELLKQKAELEQQRKDAEEIAVAKEAERDRKIKTIGNYVHDSVPISDNEDNNVVERKWAPENVVVEKRDCLSHHEVLTRLDGYDPERGVKVVGHRGYCLTGYGLFLNLALVNYGLAFLFEKGYKPNQPPHFMLKETMAKTAQLEQFDEELYKVVESEKDKSTDKYLIATSEQPLSALHGNEWFLEKELPLKYAGYSTCYRKEAGSHGKDAWGIFRVHQFEKIEQFVLSKPEDSWKIFDDMIATSEEFYKSLGIPYQIVSIVSGALNNAASKKYDLEAWFPFQGEYKELVSCSNCTDYQSRELEIRFGAKKADAKKSYVHALNSTLCATERALCCILENYQTETGLIVPEPLRKYIPGAPEFLEYTKELPKDTTSAKKGKGASKASEVTEKVKNLKV
;
A
#
# COMPACT_ATOMS: atom_id res chain seq x y z
N MET A 1 12.89 -0.30 -4.57
CA MET A 1 13.88 -1.40 -4.45
C MET A 1 15.03 -0.95 -3.56
N LEU A 2 15.84 -1.91 -3.06
CA LEU A 2 17.07 -1.60 -2.30
C LEU A 2 18.16 -0.95 -3.18
N ASP A 3 19.16 -0.32 -2.55
CA ASP A 3 20.34 0.19 -3.26
C ASP A 3 21.18 -0.98 -3.78
N PHE A 4 21.45 -1.00 -5.09
CA PHE A 4 22.34 -1.98 -5.68
C PHE A 4 23.72 -2.04 -4.99
N ASN A 5 24.27 -0.90 -4.56
CA ASN A 5 25.58 -0.88 -3.92
C ASN A 5 25.60 -1.60 -2.57
N ASP A 6 24.44 -1.77 -1.92
CA ASP A 6 24.36 -2.49 -0.65
C ASP A 6 24.62 -3.99 -0.82
N PHE A 7 24.46 -4.53 -2.04
CA PHE A 7 24.77 -5.93 -2.35
C PHE A 7 26.28 -6.14 -2.53
N VAL A 8 27.04 -5.12 -2.96
CA VAL A 8 28.41 -5.29 -3.45
C VAL A 8 29.43 -4.84 -2.41
N VAL A 9 30.17 -5.79 -1.85
CA VAL A 9 31.22 -5.55 -0.84
C VAL A 9 32.28 -4.55 -1.33
N ASP A 10 32.74 -4.69 -2.59
CA ASP A 10 33.71 -3.77 -3.22
C ASP A 10 33.21 -2.31 -3.30
N ARG A 11 31.91 -2.08 -3.11
CA ARG A 11 31.26 -0.76 -3.10
C ARG A 11 30.80 -0.31 -1.71
N GLY A 12 31.29 -0.98 -0.67
CA GLY A 12 30.94 -0.69 0.73
C GLY A 12 29.59 -1.27 1.17
N GLY A 13 29.02 -2.19 0.38
CA GLY A 13 27.80 -2.91 0.73
C GLY A 13 28.03 -4.06 1.73
N ASP A 14 26.93 -4.57 2.28
CA ASP A 14 26.90 -5.68 3.22
C ASP A 14 25.77 -6.66 2.84
N PRO A 15 26.01 -7.61 1.92
CA PRO A 15 24.99 -8.56 1.50
C PRO A 15 24.51 -9.47 2.64
N ALA A 16 25.28 -9.63 3.72
CA ALA A 16 24.87 -10.42 4.88
C ALA A 16 23.71 -9.76 5.62
N LYS A 17 23.65 -8.42 5.66
CA LYS A 17 22.49 -7.68 6.20
C LYS A 17 21.23 -7.87 5.36
N ILE A 18 21.37 -7.90 4.03
CA ILE A 18 20.24 -8.15 3.13
C ILE A 18 19.71 -9.57 3.35
N LYS A 19 20.62 -10.56 3.44
CA LYS A 19 20.27 -11.94 3.76
C LYS A 19 19.58 -12.08 5.12
N GLU A 20 20.06 -11.37 6.14
CA GLU A 20 19.39 -11.34 7.44
C GLU A 20 17.97 -10.77 7.34
N SER A 21 17.78 -9.67 6.61
CA SER A 21 16.44 -9.12 6.36
C SER A 21 15.53 -10.11 5.61
N GLN A 22 16.07 -10.84 4.63
CA GLN A 22 15.32 -11.89 3.92
C GLN A 22 14.91 -13.02 4.87
N ARG A 23 15.81 -13.51 5.74
CA ARG A 23 15.48 -14.50 6.79
C ARG A 23 14.36 -14.01 7.68
N ARG A 24 14.45 -12.76 8.16
CA ARG A 24 13.42 -12.14 8.99
C ARG A 24 12.07 -12.09 8.28
N ARG A 25 12.05 -11.87 6.96
CA ARG A 25 10.82 -11.88 6.12
C ARG A 25 10.34 -13.28 5.72
N PHE A 26 11.01 -14.36 6.15
CA PHE A 26 10.74 -15.73 5.66
C PHE A 26 10.87 -15.86 4.13
N ALA A 27 11.69 -14.98 3.55
CA ALA A 27 11.95 -14.92 2.12
C ALA A 27 13.29 -15.61 1.79
N PRO A 28 13.46 -16.13 0.56
CA PRO A 28 14.66 -16.89 0.20
C PRO A 28 15.90 -16.00 0.20
N GLU A 29 16.94 -16.41 0.95
CA GLU A 29 18.26 -15.77 0.92
C GLU A 29 18.95 -15.92 -0.44
N SER A 30 18.64 -16.99 -1.17
CA SER A 30 19.20 -17.26 -2.51
C SER A 30 18.93 -16.12 -3.49
N ALA A 31 17.86 -15.35 -3.28
CA ALA A 31 17.59 -14.17 -4.10
C ALA A 31 18.74 -13.15 -4.07
N VAL A 32 19.44 -13.02 -2.94
CA VAL A 32 20.62 -12.15 -2.80
C VAL A 32 21.80 -12.69 -3.59
N ASP A 33 22.01 -14.01 -3.55
CA ASP A 33 23.08 -14.67 -4.30
C ASP A 33 22.83 -14.58 -5.82
N GLU A 34 21.60 -14.80 -6.27
CA GLU A 34 21.19 -14.62 -7.67
C GLU A 34 21.45 -13.18 -8.16
N VAL A 35 21.21 -12.15 -7.33
CA VAL A 35 21.55 -10.75 -7.69
C VAL A 35 23.05 -10.59 -7.90
N LEU A 36 23.88 -11.22 -7.06
CA LEU A 36 25.34 -11.16 -7.17
C LEU A 36 25.86 -11.88 -8.43
N GLU A 37 25.26 -13.02 -8.77
CA GLU A 37 25.54 -13.74 -10.01
C GLU A 37 25.18 -12.90 -11.24
N LEU A 38 23.97 -12.36 -11.28
CA LEU A 38 23.51 -11.46 -12.34
C LEU A 38 24.38 -10.20 -12.43
N TYR A 39 24.85 -9.67 -11.30
CA TYR A 39 25.82 -8.57 -11.29
C TYR A 39 27.16 -8.99 -11.92
N ALA A 40 27.69 -10.17 -11.61
CA ALA A 40 28.93 -10.65 -12.21
C ALA A 40 28.80 -10.81 -13.72
N GLU A 41 27.66 -11.31 -14.21
CA GLU A 41 27.35 -11.40 -15.63
C GLU A 41 27.26 -10.02 -16.29
N ALA A 42 26.50 -9.09 -15.69
CA ALA A 42 26.36 -7.72 -16.18
C ALA A 42 27.72 -7.00 -16.23
N ARG A 43 28.58 -7.20 -15.21
CA ARG A 43 29.93 -6.63 -15.17
C ARG A 43 30.82 -7.18 -16.28
N ARG A 44 30.76 -8.50 -16.57
CA ARG A 44 31.51 -9.12 -17.69
C ARG A 44 31.03 -8.57 -19.03
N ALA A 45 29.72 -8.46 -19.23
CA ALA A 45 29.15 -7.89 -20.46
C ALA A 45 29.60 -6.43 -20.67
N ARG A 46 29.52 -5.59 -19.62
CA ARG A 46 29.94 -4.19 -19.68
C ARG A 46 31.46 -4.04 -19.92
N PHE A 47 32.26 -4.93 -19.34
CA PHE A 47 33.69 -4.99 -19.60
C PHE A 47 34.00 -5.35 -21.05
N ASN A 48 33.27 -6.28 -21.66
CA ASN A 48 33.40 -6.59 -23.08
C ASN A 48 33.13 -5.37 -23.97
N THR A 49 32.06 -4.61 -23.70
CA THR A 49 31.80 -3.34 -24.42
C THR A 49 32.98 -2.37 -24.30
N SER A 50 33.54 -2.25 -23.10
CA SER A 50 34.70 -1.37 -22.83
C SER A 50 35.96 -1.81 -23.59
N GLN A 51 36.19 -3.13 -23.72
CA GLN A 51 37.28 -3.67 -24.52
C GLN A 51 37.10 -3.40 -26.01
N ILE A 52 35.89 -3.60 -26.56
CA ILE A 52 35.59 -3.28 -27.96
C ILE A 52 35.78 -1.78 -28.22
N ASN A 53 35.31 -0.93 -27.31
CA ASN A 53 35.50 0.52 -27.42
C ASN A 53 36.99 0.93 -27.40
N SER A 54 37.81 0.23 -26.61
CA SER A 54 39.26 0.41 -26.61
C SER A 54 39.89 0.04 -27.96
N LYS A 55 39.42 -1.04 -28.61
CA LYS A 55 39.85 -1.42 -29.98
C LYS A 55 39.42 -0.38 -31.02
N ILE A 56 38.19 0.14 -30.94
CA ILE A 56 37.71 1.23 -31.81
C ILE A 56 38.63 2.45 -31.69
N ASN A 57 38.98 2.84 -30.47
CA ASN A 57 39.88 3.99 -30.23
C ASN A 57 41.28 3.75 -30.81
N ALA A 58 41.80 2.53 -30.76
CA ALA A 58 43.08 2.18 -31.37
C ALA A 58 43.02 2.27 -32.91
N VAL A 59 42.03 1.63 -33.54
CA VAL A 59 41.81 1.70 -35.00
C VAL A 59 41.59 3.14 -35.45
N GLN A 60 40.85 3.95 -34.68
CA GLN A 60 40.63 5.36 -34.98
C GLN A 60 41.94 6.17 -35.00
N LYS A 61 42.89 5.88 -34.11
CA LYS A 61 44.22 6.50 -34.12
C LYS A 61 45.02 6.10 -35.35
N GLU A 62 44.99 4.83 -35.73
CA GLU A 62 45.67 4.32 -36.93
C GLU A 62 45.10 4.92 -38.22
N ILE A 63 43.78 5.05 -38.34
CA ILE A 63 43.12 5.76 -39.44
C ILE A 63 43.62 7.20 -39.53
N GLY A 64 43.72 7.89 -38.39
CA GLY A 64 44.25 9.26 -38.32
C GLY A 64 45.69 9.36 -38.84
N LEU A 65 46.54 8.40 -38.49
CA LEU A 65 47.94 8.34 -38.93
C LEU A 65 48.03 8.09 -40.45
N LYS A 66 47.31 7.09 -40.97
CA LYS A 66 47.29 6.79 -42.42
C LYS A 66 46.78 7.96 -43.25
N LYS A 67 45.68 8.59 -42.84
CA LYS A 67 45.15 9.78 -43.53
C LYS A 67 46.13 10.95 -43.52
N LYS A 68 46.86 11.15 -42.41
CA LYS A 68 47.92 12.17 -42.33
C LYS A 68 49.07 11.88 -43.31
N ASN A 69 49.41 10.60 -43.49
CA ASN A 69 50.44 10.15 -44.43
C ASN A 69 49.96 10.02 -45.88
N LYS A 70 48.69 10.34 -46.18
CA LYS A 70 48.06 10.14 -47.50
C LYS A 70 48.05 8.68 -47.97
N GLU A 71 48.00 7.74 -47.04
CA GLU A 71 47.88 6.30 -47.30
C GLU A 71 46.41 5.85 -47.35
N ASP A 72 46.14 4.72 -48.01
CA ASP A 72 44.81 4.13 -48.03
C ASP A 72 44.43 3.52 -46.66
N ALA A 73 43.27 3.94 -46.15
CA ALA A 73 42.70 3.53 -44.87
C ALA A 73 41.38 2.74 -45.02
N SER A 74 41.03 2.32 -46.24
CA SER A 74 39.75 1.65 -46.54
C SER A 74 39.51 0.40 -45.68
N GLU A 75 40.52 -0.45 -45.50
CA GLU A 75 40.43 -1.64 -44.64
C GLU A 75 40.21 -1.29 -43.15
N LEU A 76 40.89 -0.26 -42.63
CA LEU A 76 40.72 0.18 -41.25
C LEU A 76 39.34 0.82 -41.03
N LEU A 77 38.80 1.51 -42.03
CA LEU A 77 37.44 2.05 -41.99
C LEU A 77 36.40 0.92 -41.93
N LYS A 78 36.60 -0.15 -42.70
CA LYS A 78 35.76 -1.35 -42.66
C LYS A 78 35.85 -2.05 -41.30
N GLN A 79 37.06 -2.27 -40.79
CA GLN A 79 37.29 -2.85 -39.46
C GLN A 79 36.64 -2.01 -38.36
N LYS A 80 36.73 -0.68 -38.44
CA LYS A 80 36.05 0.23 -37.50
C LYS A 80 34.53 0.05 -37.54
N ALA A 81 33.94 0.00 -38.73
CA ALA A 81 32.50 -0.20 -38.89
C ALA A 81 32.03 -1.55 -38.30
N GLU A 82 32.80 -2.62 -38.51
CA GLU A 82 32.55 -3.92 -37.89
C GLU A 82 32.65 -3.88 -36.36
N LEU A 83 33.66 -3.21 -35.81
CA LEU A 83 33.80 -3.02 -34.36
C LEU A 83 32.68 -2.14 -33.77
N GLU A 84 32.21 -1.13 -34.49
CA GLU A 84 31.07 -0.30 -34.07
C GLU A 84 29.78 -1.11 -34.01
N GLN A 85 29.55 -2.02 -34.96
CA GLN A 85 28.42 -2.96 -34.91
C GLN A 85 28.56 -3.94 -33.72
N GLN A 86 29.74 -4.56 -33.54
CA GLN A 86 29.99 -5.44 -32.40
C GLN A 86 29.80 -4.72 -31.06
N ARG A 87 30.19 -3.45 -30.96
CA ARG A 87 29.96 -2.64 -29.75
C ARG A 87 28.48 -2.44 -29.50
N LYS A 88 27.69 -2.18 -30.54
CA LYS A 88 26.24 -2.01 -30.43
C LYS A 88 25.59 -3.29 -29.89
N ASP A 89 25.92 -4.43 -30.49
CA ASP A 89 25.37 -5.73 -30.06
C ASP A 89 25.80 -6.08 -28.62
N ALA A 90 27.07 -5.82 -28.26
CA ALA A 90 27.56 -6.02 -26.90
C ALA A 90 26.91 -5.07 -25.87
N GLU A 91 26.61 -3.83 -26.26
CA GLU A 91 25.90 -2.87 -25.41
C GLU A 91 24.44 -3.28 -25.19
N GLU A 92 23.74 -3.79 -26.21
CA GLU A 92 22.39 -4.33 -26.07
C GLU A 92 22.36 -5.50 -25.06
N ILE A 93 23.34 -6.41 -25.12
CA ILE A 93 23.49 -7.51 -24.15
C ILE A 93 23.78 -6.97 -22.75
N ALA A 94 24.68 -5.98 -22.60
CA ALA A 94 25.03 -5.41 -21.31
C ALA A 94 23.81 -4.75 -20.64
N VAL A 95 23.05 -3.96 -21.40
CA VAL A 95 21.80 -3.33 -20.92
C VAL A 95 20.77 -4.38 -20.52
N ALA A 96 20.58 -5.43 -21.32
CA ALA A 96 19.65 -6.50 -20.99
C ALA A 96 20.02 -7.23 -19.68
N LYS A 97 21.31 -7.47 -19.44
CA LYS A 97 21.81 -8.10 -18.22
C LYS A 97 21.68 -7.21 -16.98
N GLU A 98 21.90 -5.90 -17.12
CA GLU A 98 21.62 -4.95 -16.05
C GLU A 98 20.12 -4.89 -15.71
N ALA A 99 19.26 -4.89 -16.73
CA ALA A 99 17.81 -4.93 -16.52
C ALA A 99 17.34 -6.24 -15.85
N GLU A 100 17.96 -7.37 -16.18
CA GLU A 100 17.72 -8.66 -15.52
C GLU A 100 18.07 -8.62 -14.03
N ARG A 101 19.26 -8.11 -13.71
CA ARG A 101 19.70 -7.87 -12.32
C ARG A 101 18.70 -6.96 -11.58
N ASP A 102 18.33 -5.83 -12.16
CA ASP A 102 17.48 -4.84 -11.50
C ASP A 102 16.06 -5.40 -11.26
N ARG A 103 15.53 -6.21 -12.20
CA ARG A 103 14.29 -6.96 -11.98
C ARG A 103 14.39 -7.90 -10.78
N LYS A 104 15.51 -8.57 -10.58
CA LYS A 104 15.72 -9.45 -9.42
C LYS A 104 15.82 -8.67 -8.12
N ILE A 105 16.48 -7.50 -8.11
CA ILE A 105 16.54 -6.64 -6.91
C ILE A 105 15.14 -6.21 -6.48
N LYS A 106 14.21 -5.96 -7.42
CA LYS A 106 12.82 -5.58 -7.11
C LYS A 106 12.01 -6.65 -6.37
N THR A 107 12.43 -7.90 -6.39
CA THR A 107 11.77 -8.99 -5.64
C THR A 107 12.25 -9.08 -4.19
N ILE A 108 13.24 -8.28 -3.79
CA ILE A 108 13.82 -8.30 -2.45
C ILE A 108 13.21 -7.16 -1.64
N GLY A 109 12.57 -7.50 -0.53
CA GLY A 109 11.94 -6.53 0.36
C GLY A 109 12.93 -5.58 1.02
N ASN A 110 12.42 -4.46 1.50
CA ASN A 110 13.15 -3.46 2.26
C ASN A 110 13.75 -4.06 3.54
N TYR A 111 14.73 -3.38 4.14
CA TYR A 111 15.28 -3.76 5.44
C TYR A 111 14.19 -3.76 6.50
N VAL A 112 14.04 -4.88 7.20
CA VAL A 112 13.12 -4.98 8.34
C VAL A 112 13.70 -4.21 9.53
N HIS A 113 12.95 -3.26 10.08
CA HIS A 113 13.37 -2.50 11.26
C HIS A 113 13.56 -3.40 12.49
N ASP A 114 14.54 -3.14 13.34
CA ASP A 114 14.91 -4.03 14.46
C ASP A 114 13.79 -4.26 15.49
N SER A 115 12.85 -3.33 15.61
CA SER A 115 11.70 -3.49 16.50
C SER A 115 10.58 -4.38 15.95
N VAL A 116 10.65 -4.84 14.71
CA VAL A 116 9.56 -5.63 14.09
C VAL A 116 9.56 -7.06 14.68
N PRO A 117 8.41 -7.58 15.12
CA PRO A 117 8.31 -8.95 15.63
C PRO A 117 8.56 -9.97 14.51
N ILE A 118 9.37 -10.97 14.78
CA ILE A 118 9.79 -11.97 13.79
C ILE A 118 8.89 -13.19 13.85
N SER A 119 7.98 -13.29 12.88
CA SER A 119 7.00 -14.37 12.74
C SER A 119 6.41 -14.35 11.34
N ASP A 120 6.00 -15.52 10.85
CA ASP A 120 5.23 -15.71 9.60
C ASP A 120 3.73 -15.93 9.87
N ASN A 121 3.32 -15.80 11.14
CA ASN A 121 1.93 -15.88 11.56
C ASN A 121 1.50 -14.54 12.18
N GLU A 122 0.44 -13.93 11.62
CA GLU A 122 -0.18 -12.69 12.10
C GLU A 122 -0.85 -12.84 13.47
N ASP A 123 -1.17 -14.05 13.93
CA ASP A 123 -1.61 -14.28 15.31
C ASP A 123 -0.56 -13.85 16.35
N ASN A 124 0.71 -13.74 15.92
CA ASN A 124 1.83 -13.26 16.73
C ASN A 124 2.09 -11.76 16.58
N ASN A 125 1.17 -11.00 15.95
CA ASN A 125 1.22 -9.55 15.95
C ASN A 125 1.27 -9.03 17.39
N VAL A 126 2.13 -8.05 17.66
CA VAL A 126 2.34 -7.53 19.01
C VAL A 126 1.39 -6.36 19.25
N VAL A 127 0.54 -6.46 20.26
CA VAL A 127 -0.30 -5.33 20.69
C VAL A 127 0.56 -4.31 21.43
N GLU A 128 0.74 -3.14 20.83
CA GLU A 128 1.55 -2.04 21.35
C GLU A 128 0.76 -1.19 22.34
N ARG A 129 -0.50 -0.88 21.99
CA ARG A 129 -1.38 0.02 22.74
C ARG A 129 -2.83 -0.38 22.58
N LYS A 130 -3.66 -0.06 23.58
CA LYS A 130 -5.12 -0.17 23.52
C LYS A 130 -5.76 1.12 23.99
N TRP A 131 -6.90 1.47 23.41
CA TRP A 131 -7.68 2.63 23.83
C TRP A 131 -9.18 2.36 23.69
N ALA A 132 -9.95 2.84 24.66
CA ALA A 132 -11.41 2.90 24.62
C ALA A 132 -11.88 4.16 25.37
N PRO A 133 -13.03 4.75 24.99
CA PRO A 133 -13.69 5.76 25.81
C PRO A 133 -14.01 5.22 27.22
N GLU A 134 -13.94 6.08 28.25
CA GLU A 134 -14.12 5.67 29.66
C GLU A 134 -15.46 4.96 29.93
N ASN A 135 -16.50 5.31 29.18
CA ASN A 135 -17.86 4.78 29.30
C ASN A 135 -18.16 3.63 28.33
N VAL A 136 -17.16 3.12 27.60
CA VAL A 136 -17.34 2.04 26.62
C VAL A 136 -16.67 0.76 27.09
N VAL A 137 -17.48 -0.27 27.31
CA VAL A 137 -16.98 -1.64 27.54
C VAL A 137 -16.67 -2.30 26.20
N VAL A 138 -15.43 -2.77 26.06
CA VAL A 138 -14.94 -3.54 24.92
C VAL A 138 -15.33 -5.00 25.10
N GLU A 139 -16.56 -5.30 24.74
CA GLU A 139 -17.11 -6.66 24.76
C GLU A 139 -18.01 -6.88 23.55
N LYS A 140 -18.25 -8.16 23.27
CA LYS A 140 -19.20 -8.55 22.24
C LYS A 140 -20.61 -8.26 22.75
N ARG A 141 -21.43 -7.58 21.93
CA ARG A 141 -22.80 -7.19 22.24
C ARG A 141 -23.79 -8.01 21.43
N ASP A 142 -24.95 -8.27 22.01
CA ASP A 142 -26.10 -8.80 21.28
C ASP A 142 -26.81 -7.64 20.57
N CYS A 143 -26.24 -7.20 19.45
CA CYS A 143 -26.72 -6.08 18.65
C CYS A 143 -26.77 -6.44 17.17
N LEU A 144 -27.13 -5.50 16.30
CA LEU A 144 -27.14 -5.74 14.86
C LEU A 144 -25.72 -5.63 14.28
N SER A 145 -25.46 -6.41 13.23
CA SER A 145 -24.26 -6.24 12.42
C SER A 145 -24.30 -4.95 11.61
N HIS A 146 -23.14 -4.43 11.20
CA HIS A 146 -23.07 -3.21 10.38
C HIS A 146 -23.98 -3.24 9.13
N HIS A 147 -24.09 -4.37 8.44
CA HIS A 147 -24.92 -4.48 7.24
C HIS A 147 -26.42 -4.47 7.54
N GLU A 148 -26.84 -4.99 8.70
CA GLU A 148 -28.23 -4.93 9.16
C GLU A 148 -28.59 -3.51 9.59
N VAL A 149 -27.72 -2.81 10.32
CA VAL A 149 -27.92 -1.40 10.69
C VAL A 149 -28.07 -0.55 9.43
N LEU A 150 -27.17 -0.71 8.45
CA LEU A 150 -27.22 0.07 7.21
C LEU A 150 -28.47 -0.25 6.36
N THR A 151 -28.94 -1.49 6.36
CA THR A 151 -30.22 -1.88 5.74
C THR A 151 -31.41 -1.20 6.43
N ARG A 152 -31.46 -1.23 7.77
CA ARG A 152 -32.57 -0.62 8.54
C ARG A 152 -32.62 0.90 8.39
N LEU A 153 -31.48 1.55 8.17
CA LEU A 153 -31.40 2.98 7.87
C LEU A 153 -31.79 3.33 6.42
N ASP A 154 -32.06 2.33 5.57
CA ASP A 154 -32.16 2.51 4.11
C ASP A 154 -30.95 3.24 3.51
N GLY A 155 -29.77 2.96 4.08
CA GLY A 155 -28.53 3.66 3.80
C GLY A 155 -27.71 3.06 2.65
N TYR A 156 -28.08 1.87 2.17
CA TYR A 156 -27.45 1.27 1.00
C TYR A 156 -28.35 0.24 0.30
N ASP A 157 -27.99 -0.06 -0.94
CA ASP A 157 -28.67 -1.03 -1.81
C ASP A 157 -27.64 -2.03 -2.40
N PRO A 158 -27.44 -3.18 -1.73
CA PRO A 158 -26.55 -4.22 -2.24
C PRO A 158 -27.19 -5.04 -3.37
N GLU A 159 -28.52 -5.15 -3.44
CA GLU A 159 -29.20 -5.95 -4.46
C GLU A 159 -29.06 -5.30 -5.84
N ARG A 160 -29.36 -4.00 -5.94
CA ARG A 160 -29.19 -3.24 -7.19
C ARG A 160 -27.72 -3.02 -7.50
N GLY A 161 -26.87 -2.84 -6.49
CA GLY A 161 -25.42 -2.78 -6.68
C GLY A 161 -24.86 -4.03 -7.35
N VAL A 162 -25.20 -5.22 -6.82
CA VAL A 162 -24.78 -6.50 -7.41
C VAL A 162 -25.33 -6.69 -8.82
N LYS A 163 -26.57 -6.27 -9.08
CA LYS A 163 -27.15 -6.31 -10.43
C LYS A 163 -26.35 -5.47 -11.45
N VAL A 164 -25.75 -4.36 -11.01
CA VAL A 164 -25.02 -3.43 -11.91
C VAL A 164 -23.58 -3.87 -12.15
N VAL A 165 -22.83 -4.25 -11.11
CA VAL A 165 -21.37 -4.48 -11.21
C VAL A 165 -20.93 -5.92 -10.88
N GLY A 166 -21.86 -6.76 -10.43
CA GLY A 166 -21.56 -8.11 -9.96
C GLY A 166 -21.23 -8.18 -8.46
N HIS A 167 -20.56 -9.26 -8.06
CA HIS A 167 -20.22 -9.57 -6.67
C HIS A 167 -19.63 -8.36 -5.91
N ARG A 168 -20.02 -8.16 -4.65
CA ARG A 168 -19.67 -7.01 -3.77
C ARG A 168 -20.10 -5.63 -4.29
N GLY A 169 -20.93 -5.56 -5.32
CA GLY A 169 -21.54 -4.31 -5.77
C GLY A 169 -22.50 -3.72 -4.74
N TYR A 170 -22.46 -2.40 -4.56
CA TYR A 170 -23.37 -1.67 -3.67
C TYR A 170 -23.69 -0.28 -4.23
N CYS A 171 -24.79 0.32 -3.76
CA CYS A 171 -25.04 1.75 -3.89
C CYS A 171 -25.26 2.32 -2.49
N LEU A 172 -24.59 3.42 -2.12
CA LEU A 172 -24.97 4.18 -0.91
C LEU A 172 -26.18 5.06 -1.23
N THR A 173 -27.14 5.10 -0.31
CA THR A 173 -28.40 5.84 -0.44
C THR A 173 -28.68 6.66 0.81
N GLY A 174 -29.46 7.74 0.67
CA GLY A 174 -29.90 8.56 1.80
C GLY A 174 -28.76 8.91 2.77
N TYR A 175 -28.96 8.61 4.05
CA TYR A 175 -27.96 8.89 5.09
C TYR A 175 -26.69 8.06 4.99
N GLY A 176 -26.69 6.88 4.35
CA GLY A 176 -25.45 6.13 4.13
C GLY A 176 -24.46 6.89 3.23
N LEU A 177 -24.97 7.58 2.20
CA LEU A 177 -24.17 8.47 1.37
C LEU A 177 -23.69 9.70 2.16
N PHE A 178 -24.57 10.35 2.92
CA PHE A 178 -24.18 11.53 3.70
C PHE A 178 -23.18 11.21 4.81
N LEU A 179 -23.28 10.06 5.46
CA LEU A 179 -22.30 9.60 6.45
C LEU A 179 -20.93 9.34 5.80
N ASN A 180 -20.90 8.73 4.61
CA ASN A 180 -19.64 8.55 3.86
C ASN A 180 -18.99 9.90 3.51
N LEU A 181 -19.77 10.83 2.96
CA LEU A 181 -19.29 12.19 2.65
C LEU A 181 -18.89 12.98 3.90
N ALA A 182 -19.55 12.76 5.04
CA ALA A 182 -19.17 13.34 6.32
C ALA A 182 -17.80 12.85 6.78
N LEU A 183 -17.53 11.55 6.67
CA LEU A 183 -16.21 10.97 6.97
C LEU A 183 -15.11 11.51 6.04
N VAL A 184 -15.39 11.65 4.74
CA VAL A 184 -14.46 12.26 3.77
C VAL A 184 -14.10 13.69 4.20
N ASN A 185 -15.12 14.53 4.40
CA ASN A 185 -14.91 15.94 4.72
C ASN A 185 -14.28 16.14 6.09
N TYR A 186 -14.67 15.33 7.08
CA TYR A 186 -14.09 15.37 8.41
C TYR A 186 -12.61 14.96 8.36
N GLY A 187 -12.27 13.87 7.68
CA GLY A 187 -10.88 13.41 7.55
C GLY A 187 -9.98 14.41 6.85
N LEU A 188 -10.45 15.03 5.76
CA LEU A 188 -9.70 16.08 5.06
C LEU A 188 -9.50 17.32 5.93
N ALA A 189 -10.55 17.80 6.61
CA ALA A 189 -10.46 18.94 7.52
C ALA A 189 -9.49 18.66 8.68
N PHE A 190 -9.57 17.45 9.26
CA PHE A 190 -8.71 17.02 10.36
C PHE A 190 -7.22 17.04 9.99
N LEU A 191 -6.86 16.53 8.80
CA LEU A 191 -5.47 16.58 8.33
C LEU A 191 -5.03 17.99 7.92
N PHE A 192 -5.93 18.80 7.35
CA PHE A 192 -5.65 20.19 7.01
C PHE A 192 -5.25 21.01 8.24
N GLU A 193 -5.97 20.85 9.36
CA GLU A 193 -5.64 21.48 10.65
C GLU A 193 -4.27 21.04 11.19
N LYS A 194 -3.77 19.87 10.77
CA LYS A 194 -2.43 19.33 11.10
C LYS A 194 -1.34 19.71 10.08
N GLY A 195 -1.64 20.61 9.15
CA GLY A 195 -0.68 21.11 8.17
C GLY A 195 -0.42 20.18 6.98
N TYR A 196 -1.29 19.18 6.76
CA TYR A 196 -1.24 18.39 5.53
C TYR A 196 -1.89 19.18 4.39
N LYS A 197 -1.30 19.08 3.20
CA LYS A 197 -1.84 19.67 1.97
C LYS A 197 -2.88 18.71 1.35
N PRO A 198 -4.15 19.10 1.22
CA PRO A 198 -5.15 18.29 0.52
C PRO A 198 -4.74 18.04 -0.93
N ASN A 199 -4.88 16.79 -1.37
CA ASN A 199 -4.51 16.37 -2.72
C ASN A 199 -5.47 15.27 -3.20
N GLN A 200 -6.07 15.48 -4.38
CA GLN A 200 -6.82 14.44 -5.08
C GLN A 200 -6.00 14.00 -6.31
N PRO A 201 -5.29 12.86 -6.25
CA PRO A 201 -4.52 12.38 -7.39
C PRO A 201 -5.42 11.75 -8.47
N PRO A 202 -4.91 11.55 -9.70
CA PRO A 202 -5.60 10.77 -10.72
C PRO A 202 -5.90 9.34 -10.25
N HIS A 203 -7.06 8.81 -10.61
CA HIS A 203 -7.50 7.46 -10.21
C HIS A 203 -6.92 6.33 -11.06
N PHE A 204 -6.10 6.66 -12.06
CA PHE A 204 -5.39 5.68 -12.87
C PHE A 204 -3.97 6.15 -13.16
N MET A 205 -3.05 5.20 -13.30
CA MET A 205 -1.64 5.43 -13.59
C MET A 205 -1.21 4.67 -14.82
N LEU A 206 -0.26 5.23 -15.57
CA LEU A 206 0.45 4.50 -16.62
C LEU A 206 1.08 3.24 -16.05
N LYS A 207 1.06 2.13 -16.80
CA LYS A 207 1.66 0.84 -16.40
C LYS A 207 3.10 1.00 -15.89
N GLU A 208 3.92 1.75 -16.60
CA GLU A 208 5.33 1.95 -16.24
C GLU A 208 5.51 2.71 -14.92
N THR A 209 4.65 3.70 -14.65
CA THR A 209 4.67 4.44 -13.39
C THR A 209 4.16 3.58 -12.25
N MET A 210 3.05 2.83 -12.46
CA MET A 210 2.51 1.90 -11.46
C MET A 210 3.53 0.82 -11.07
N ALA A 211 4.32 0.32 -12.02
CA ALA A 211 5.34 -0.70 -11.76
C ALA A 211 6.51 -0.22 -10.89
N LYS A 212 6.61 1.09 -10.63
CA LYS A 212 7.59 1.68 -9.71
C LYS A 212 7.06 1.82 -8.29
N THR A 213 5.74 1.80 -8.11
CA THR A 213 5.07 2.04 -6.82
C THR A 213 4.42 0.77 -6.26
N ALA A 214 4.02 -0.17 -7.12
CA ALA A 214 3.37 -1.42 -6.78
C ALA A 214 4.27 -2.64 -6.99
N GLN A 215 4.04 -3.68 -6.19
CA GLN A 215 4.68 -4.99 -6.32
C GLN A 215 4.05 -5.79 -7.47
N LEU A 216 4.77 -6.80 -7.97
CA LEU A 216 4.33 -7.58 -9.13
C LEU A 216 3.03 -8.32 -8.83
N GLU A 217 2.91 -8.90 -7.64
CA GLU A 217 1.75 -9.64 -7.16
C GLU A 217 0.48 -8.77 -7.18
N GLN A 218 0.63 -7.46 -6.91
CA GLN A 218 -0.49 -6.52 -6.90
C GLN A 218 -1.11 -6.31 -8.29
N PHE A 219 -0.35 -6.47 -9.38
CA PHE A 219 -0.92 -6.35 -10.74
C PHE A 219 -1.96 -7.44 -11.01
N ASP A 220 -1.67 -8.66 -10.56
CA ASP A 220 -2.54 -9.82 -10.78
C ASP A 220 -3.70 -9.81 -9.78
N GLU A 221 -3.41 -9.60 -8.50
CA GLU A 221 -4.37 -9.82 -7.40
C GLU A 221 -5.21 -8.60 -7.01
N GLU A 222 -4.70 -7.37 -7.20
CA GLU A 222 -5.32 -6.15 -6.67
C GLU A 222 -5.78 -5.17 -7.77
N LEU A 223 -4.96 -4.94 -8.80
CA LEU A 223 -5.14 -3.79 -9.71
C LEU A 223 -6.02 -4.09 -10.92
N TYR A 224 -7.07 -3.29 -11.12
CA TYR A 224 -7.86 -3.31 -12.35
C TYR A 224 -7.09 -2.63 -13.50
N LYS A 225 -7.04 -3.29 -14.65
CA LYS A 225 -6.42 -2.76 -15.87
C LYS A 225 -7.42 -1.91 -16.66
N VAL A 226 -6.97 -0.75 -17.12
CA VAL A 226 -7.71 0.15 -18.03
C VAL A 226 -7.02 0.12 -19.39
N VAL A 227 -7.75 -0.33 -20.40
CA VAL A 227 -7.27 -0.45 -21.78
C VAL A 227 -7.91 0.65 -22.62
N GLU A 228 -7.09 1.53 -23.18
CA GLU A 228 -7.53 2.58 -24.10
C GLU A 228 -7.61 2.06 -25.55
N SER A 229 -6.65 1.22 -25.95
CA SER A 229 -6.61 0.57 -27.26
C SER A 229 -6.07 -0.84 -27.14
N GLU A 230 -6.78 -1.83 -27.70
CA GLU A 230 -6.29 -3.22 -27.73
C GLU A 230 -5.05 -3.39 -28.61
N LYS A 231 -4.86 -2.48 -29.58
CA LYS A 231 -3.73 -2.51 -30.51
C LYS A 231 -2.48 -1.89 -29.92
N ASP A 232 -2.64 -0.91 -29.02
CA ASP A 232 -1.53 -0.18 -28.44
C ASP A 232 -1.47 -0.35 -26.91
N LYS A 233 -0.76 -1.39 -26.50
CA LYS A 233 -0.52 -1.71 -25.08
C LYS A 233 0.39 -0.69 -24.38
N SER A 234 1.04 0.23 -25.10
CA SER A 234 1.85 1.29 -24.45
C SER A 234 0.97 2.28 -23.67
N THR A 235 -0.32 2.34 -24.02
CA THR A 235 -1.32 3.20 -23.36
C THR A 235 -2.01 2.52 -22.18
N ASP A 236 -1.66 1.28 -21.86
CA ASP A 236 -2.23 0.52 -20.74
C ASP A 236 -2.06 1.28 -19.42
N LYS A 237 -3.17 1.44 -18.70
CA LYS A 237 -3.23 2.08 -17.39
C LYS A 237 -3.78 1.09 -16.36
N TYR A 238 -3.65 1.44 -15.09
CA TYR A 238 -4.24 0.69 -13.97
C TYR A 238 -4.98 1.63 -13.05
N LEU A 239 -6.17 1.25 -12.61
CA LEU A 239 -6.86 1.93 -11.52
C LEU A 239 -6.06 1.77 -10.23
N ILE A 240 -6.03 2.82 -9.41
CA ILE A 240 -5.26 2.84 -8.17
C ILE A 240 -5.97 2.02 -7.07
N ALA A 241 -5.20 1.28 -6.27
CA ALA A 241 -5.69 0.58 -5.07
C ALA A 241 -5.63 1.45 -3.81
N THR A 242 -4.97 2.62 -3.91
CA THR A 242 -4.74 3.60 -2.84
C THR A 242 -4.20 4.90 -3.47
N SER A 243 -4.52 6.07 -2.89
CA SER A 243 -3.92 7.36 -3.29
C SER A 243 -2.40 7.44 -3.04
N GLU A 244 -1.86 6.57 -2.18
CA GLU A 244 -0.41 6.39 -1.96
C GLU A 244 0.35 6.11 -3.27
N GLN A 245 -0.21 5.32 -4.19
CA GLN A 245 0.44 4.96 -5.46
C GLN A 245 0.73 6.19 -6.34
N PRO A 246 -0.26 7.04 -6.69
CA PRO A 246 0.02 8.24 -7.45
C PRO A 246 0.73 9.33 -6.63
N LEU A 247 0.52 9.41 -5.31
CA LEU A 247 1.21 10.39 -4.46
C LEU A 247 2.70 10.09 -4.32
N SER A 248 3.09 8.82 -4.22
CA SER A 248 4.51 8.44 -4.21
C SER A 248 5.18 8.80 -5.53
N ALA A 249 4.50 8.60 -6.66
CA ALA A 249 5.02 8.95 -7.98
C ALA A 249 5.00 10.46 -8.33
N LEU A 250 4.30 11.29 -7.55
CA LEU A 250 4.06 12.71 -7.85
C LEU A 250 5.36 13.50 -8.06
N HIS A 251 6.38 13.16 -7.27
CA HIS A 251 7.69 13.83 -7.27
C HIS A 251 8.78 13.03 -7.99
N GLY A 252 8.38 12.12 -8.89
CA GLY A 252 9.32 11.28 -9.62
C GLY A 252 10.38 12.10 -10.37
N ASN A 253 11.65 11.75 -10.20
CA ASN A 253 12.84 12.43 -10.73
C ASN A 253 13.16 13.81 -10.15
N GLU A 254 12.44 14.26 -9.12
CA GLU A 254 12.74 15.52 -8.44
C GLU A 254 13.92 15.40 -7.46
N TRP A 255 14.39 16.55 -6.99
CA TRP A 255 15.51 16.65 -6.05
C TRP A 255 15.23 17.70 -4.98
N PHE A 256 15.04 17.26 -3.74
CA PHE A 256 14.71 18.12 -2.61
C PHE A 256 15.92 18.56 -1.79
N LEU A 257 15.84 19.78 -1.27
CA LEU A 257 16.70 20.31 -0.23
C LEU A 257 16.04 20.20 1.15
N GLU A 258 16.87 20.32 2.18
CA GLU A 258 16.47 20.14 3.58
C GLU A 258 15.25 20.98 4.01
N LYS A 259 15.21 22.25 3.58
CA LYS A 259 14.14 23.20 3.95
C LYS A 259 12.78 22.93 3.30
N GLU A 260 12.72 22.01 2.33
CA GLU A 260 11.50 21.68 1.59
C GLU A 260 10.75 20.49 2.21
N LEU A 261 11.36 19.83 3.20
CA LEU A 261 10.85 18.63 3.86
C LEU A 261 10.51 18.92 5.33
N PRO A 262 9.49 18.26 5.91
CA PRO A 262 8.67 17.22 5.29
C PRO A 262 7.55 17.78 4.40
N LEU A 263 7.27 17.09 3.28
CA LEU A 263 6.06 17.30 2.49
C LEU A 263 4.97 16.38 3.02
N LYS A 264 3.81 16.94 3.40
CA LYS A 264 2.68 16.19 3.97
C LYS A 264 1.45 16.34 3.08
N TYR A 265 0.91 15.23 2.60
CA TYR A 265 -0.28 15.20 1.75
C TYR A 265 -1.45 14.48 2.42
N ALA A 266 -2.63 15.12 2.40
CA ALA A 266 -3.90 14.50 2.71
C ALA A 266 -4.53 14.02 1.40
N GLY A 267 -4.21 12.78 1.02
CA GLY A 267 -4.64 12.14 -0.22
C GLY A 267 -6.09 11.69 -0.14
N TYR A 268 -6.95 12.19 -1.03
CA TYR A 268 -8.32 11.70 -1.19
C TYR A 268 -8.49 11.04 -2.55
N SER A 269 -8.95 9.80 -2.58
CA SER A 269 -9.35 9.14 -3.83
C SER A 269 -10.35 8.02 -3.58
N THR A 270 -11.07 7.65 -4.64
CA THR A 270 -11.67 6.32 -4.73
C THR A 270 -10.56 5.30 -4.99
N CYS A 271 -10.62 4.16 -4.29
CA CYS A 271 -9.69 3.05 -4.37
C CYS A 271 -10.38 1.85 -5.02
N TYR A 272 -9.68 1.14 -5.89
CA TYR A 272 -10.19 -0.01 -6.63
C TYR A 272 -9.36 -1.25 -6.35
N ARG A 273 -9.98 -2.32 -5.85
CA ARG A 273 -9.31 -3.59 -5.52
C ARG A 273 -10.08 -4.79 -6.03
N LYS A 274 -9.42 -5.67 -6.78
CA LYS A 274 -10.00 -6.93 -7.29
C LYS A 274 -10.36 -7.92 -6.19
N GLU A 275 -9.65 -7.91 -5.06
CA GLU A 275 -9.86 -8.82 -3.92
C GLU A 275 -9.80 -10.32 -4.31
N ALA A 276 -8.93 -10.69 -5.25
CA ALA A 276 -8.90 -12.02 -5.89
C ALA A 276 -8.60 -13.21 -4.93
N GLY A 277 -8.06 -12.94 -3.73
CA GLY A 277 -7.75 -13.96 -2.71
C GLY A 277 -8.78 -14.12 -1.57
N SER A 278 -9.84 -13.30 -1.54
CA SER A 278 -10.76 -13.21 -0.39
C SER A 278 -12.17 -13.76 -0.67
N HIS A 279 -12.28 -14.83 -1.46
CA HIS A 279 -13.57 -15.45 -1.78
C HIS A 279 -14.35 -15.84 -0.50
N GLY A 280 -15.54 -15.25 -0.32
CA GLY A 280 -16.44 -15.56 0.79
C GLY A 280 -16.15 -14.89 2.13
N LYS A 281 -14.95 -14.31 2.35
CA LYS A 281 -14.62 -13.57 3.59
C LYS A 281 -15.26 -12.17 3.60
N ASP A 282 -15.85 -11.78 4.73
CA ASP A 282 -16.49 -10.47 4.93
C ASP A 282 -17.36 -10.03 3.74
N ALA A 283 -18.18 -10.94 3.21
CA ALA A 283 -18.93 -10.73 1.97
C ALA A 283 -20.19 -9.85 2.11
N TRP A 284 -20.58 -9.52 3.35
CA TRP A 284 -21.84 -8.83 3.65
C TRP A 284 -21.57 -7.36 3.98
N GLY A 285 -22.43 -6.46 3.49
CA GLY A 285 -22.27 -5.01 3.68
C GLY A 285 -21.14 -4.41 2.84
N ILE A 286 -20.51 -3.37 3.37
CA ILE A 286 -19.50 -2.55 2.67
C ILE A 286 -18.09 -2.63 3.31
N PHE A 287 -17.84 -3.62 4.17
CA PHE A 287 -16.54 -3.74 4.87
C PHE A 287 -15.40 -4.14 3.92
N ARG A 288 -15.69 -5.06 2.99
CA ARG A 288 -14.73 -5.50 1.95
C ARG A 288 -15.43 -5.45 0.59
N VAL A 289 -15.06 -4.47 -0.22
CA VAL A 289 -15.70 -4.14 -1.51
C VAL A 289 -14.65 -3.78 -2.56
N HIS A 290 -15.05 -3.80 -3.84
CA HIS A 290 -14.13 -3.52 -4.95
C HIS A 290 -13.83 -2.03 -5.16
N GLN A 291 -14.72 -1.17 -4.67
CA GLN A 291 -14.63 0.29 -4.76
C GLN A 291 -14.91 0.85 -3.38
N PHE A 292 -14.11 1.80 -2.90
CA PHE A 292 -14.31 2.49 -1.62
C PHE A 292 -13.54 3.82 -1.62
N GLU A 293 -13.90 4.78 -0.77
CA GLU A 293 -13.14 6.01 -0.60
C GLU A 293 -12.12 5.90 0.54
N LYS A 294 -11.00 6.62 0.39
CA LYS A 294 -9.96 6.66 1.41
C LYS A 294 -9.31 8.03 1.54
N ILE A 295 -9.12 8.45 2.78
CA ILE A 295 -8.27 9.58 3.16
C ILE A 295 -6.94 9.02 3.65
N GLU A 296 -5.86 9.44 3.01
CA GLU A 296 -4.50 8.93 3.20
C GLU A 296 -3.58 10.05 3.69
N GLN A 297 -2.76 9.74 4.68
CA GLN A 297 -1.57 10.50 5.03
C GLN A 297 -0.40 9.99 4.17
N PHE A 298 0.20 10.86 3.36
CA PHE A 298 1.44 10.54 2.65
C PHE A 298 2.51 11.58 2.97
N VAL A 299 3.68 11.14 3.40
CA VAL A 299 4.77 12.03 3.83
C VAL A 299 6.08 11.67 3.14
N LEU A 300 6.70 12.68 2.52
CA LEU A 300 8.11 12.62 2.14
C LEU A 300 8.92 13.37 3.20
N SER A 301 9.93 12.71 3.74
CA SER A 301 10.73 13.20 4.86
C SER A 301 12.24 13.10 4.60
N LYS A 302 13.01 13.79 5.44
CA LYS A 302 14.45 13.52 5.53
C LYS A 302 14.66 12.10 6.10
N PRO A 303 15.70 11.37 5.69
CA PRO A 303 15.99 10.04 6.22
C PRO A 303 16.00 9.97 7.76
N GLU A 304 16.66 10.92 8.40
CA GLU A 304 16.85 11.03 9.85
C GLU A 304 15.56 11.28 10.64
N ASP A 305 14.56 11.91 10.03
CA ASP A 305 13.30 12.28 10.69
C ASP A 305 12.21 11.22 10.55
N SER A 306 12.38 10.27 9.62
CA SER A 306 11.32 9.35 9.17
C SER A 306 10.68 8.53 10.29
N TRP A 307 11.45 8.03 11.26
CA TRP A 307 10.91 7.24 12.37
C TRP A 307 10.09 8.08 13.36
N LYS A 308 10.48 9.32 13.60
CA LYS A 308 9.66 10.26 14.38
C LYS A 308 8.34 10.55 13.66
N ILE A 309 8.40 10.76 12.33
CA ILE A 309 7.21 11.01 11.51
C ILE A 309 6.30 9.79 11.47
N PHE A 310 6.84 8.58 11.45
CA PHE A 310 6.07 7.34 11.56
C PHE A 310 5.22 7.32 12.84
N ASP A 311 5.81 7.66 13.98
CA ASP A 311 5.10 7.76 15.26
C ASP A 311 4.06 8.92 15.25
N ASP A 312 4.40 10.07 14.65
CA ASP A 312 3.46 11.20 14.50
C ASP A 312 2.24 10.83 13.61
N MET A 313 2.45 10.04 12.55
CA MET A 313 1.40 9.61 11.61
C MET A 313 0.42 8.63 12.24
N ILE A 314 0.92 7.61 12.96
CA ILE A 314 0.02 6.69 13.68
C ILE A 314 -0.71 7.40 14.82
N ALA A 315 -0.05 8.31 15.53
CA ALA A 315 -0.70 9.14 16.56
C ALA A 315 -1.81 10.02 15.95
N THR A 316 -1.60 10.55 14.75
CA THR A 316 -2.63 11.30 14.02
C THR A 316 -3.85 10.44 13.70
N SER A 317 -3.66 9.18 13.27
CA SER A 317 -4.77 8.25 13.07
C SER A 317 -5.45 7.87 14.40
N GLU A 318 -4.68 7.64 15.47
CA GLU A 318 -5.19 7.39 16.82
C GLU A 318 -6.09 8.52 17.32
N GLU A 319 -5.69 9.78 17.12
CA GLU A 319 -6.47 10.96 17.50
C GLU A 319 -7.78 11.08 16.71
N PHE A 320 -7.77 10.71 15.42
CA PHE A 320 -8.96 10.70 14.57
C PHE A 320 -10.00 9.66 15.06
N TYR A 321 -9.57 8.45 15.42
CA TYR A 321 -10.52 7.45 15.95
C TYR A 321 -10.92 7.74 17.41
N LYS A 322 -10.06 8.41 18.19
CA LYS A 322 -10.39 8.94 19.52
C LYS A 322 -11.51 9.97 19.45
N SER A 323 -11.45 10.94 18.52
CA SER A 323 -12.49 11.95 18.37
C SER A 323 -13.83 11.35 17.90
N LEU A 324 -13.79 10.26 17.14
CA LEU A 324 -14.97 9.48 16.76
C LEU A 324 -15.46 8.52 17.85
N GLY A 325 -14.82 8.46 19.03
CA GLY A 325 -15.23 7.60 20.14
C GLY A 325 -15.12 6.09 19.85
N ILE A 326 -14.26 5.67 18.93
CA ILE A 326 -14.14 4.27 18.49
C ILE A 326 -13.04 3.56 19.28
N PRO A 327 -13.33 2.49 20.03
CA PRO A 327 -12.29 1.69 20.70
C PRO A 327 -11.39 0.99 19.69
N TYR A 328 -10.09 0.89 19.99
CA TYR A 328 -9.11 0.25 19.12
C TYR A 328 -7.90 -0.32 19.87
N GLN A 329 -7.09 -1.06 19.13
CA GLN A 329 -5.72 -1.41 19.49
C GLN A 329 -4.75 -1.07 18.36
N ILE A 330 -3.51 -0.77 18.73
CA ILE A 330 -2.39 -0.65 17.79
C ILE A 330 -1.60 -1.93 17.83
N VAL A 331 -1.37 -2.53 16.66
CA VAL A 331 -0.60 -3.76 16.52
C VAL A 331 0.64 -3.53 15.65
N SER A 332 1.77 -4.08 16.10
CA SER A 332 2.97 -4.22 15.28
C SER A 332 2.85 -5.48 14.45
N ILE A 333 2.86 -5.28 13.13
CA ILE A 333 2.74 -6.38 12.19
C ILE A 333 4.04 -7.17 12.11
N VAL A 334 3.91 -8.49 12.09
CA VAL A 334 5.05 -9.41 12.01
C VAL A 334 5.77 -9.30 10.66
N SER A 335 7.06 -9.62 10.67
CA SER A 335 7.94 -9.46 9.52
C SER A 335 7.51 -10.23 8.26
N GLY A 336 6.91 -11.42 8.40
CA GLY A 336 6.40 -12.22 7.26
C GLY A 336 5.19 -11.60 6.56
N ALA A 337 4.41 -10.78 7.27
CA ALA A 337 3.23 -10.09 6.73
C ALA A 337 3.52 -8.66 6.22
N LEU A 338 4.79 -8.23 6.24
CA LEU A 338 5.21 -6.96 5.65
C LEU A 338 5.32 -7.09 4.13
N ASN A 339 4.66 -6.18 3.41
CA ASN A 339 4.89 -6.02 1.98
C ASN A 339 6.35 -5.56 1.72
N ASN A 340 6.86 -5.79 0.50
CA ASN A 340 8.25 -5.49 0.16
C ASN A 340 8.70 -4.03 0.43
N ALA A 341 7.81 -3.04 0.38
CA ALA A 341 8.21 -1.65 0.60
C ALA A 341 8.40 -1.30 2.09
N ALA A 342 7.55 -1.83 2.98
CA ALA A 342 7.52 -1.43 4.38
C ALA A 342 8.71 -1.98 5.15
N SER A 343 9.45 -1.10 5.84
CA SER A 343 10.47 -1.48 6.83
C SER A 343 9.84 -1.83 8.19
N LYS A 344 8.74 -1.16 8.53
CA LYS A 344 7.89 -1.41 9.70
C LYS A 344 6.46 -0.99 9.36
N LYS A 345 5.48 -1.71 9.90
CA LYS A 345 4.04 -1.42 9.75
C LYS A 345 3.32 -1.51 11.09
N TYR A 346 2.49 -0.51 11.37
CA TYR A 346 1.50 -0.53 12.45
C TYR A 346 0.11 -0.54 11.87
N ASP A 347 -0.75 -1.40 12.39
CA ASP A 347 -2.18 -1.36 12.08
C ASP A 347 -2.96 -0.85 13.29
N LEU A 348 -3.95 0.01 13.06
CA LEU A 348 -4.99 0.33 14.03
C LEU A 348 -6.18 -0.57 13.72
N GLU A 349 -6.47 -1.45 14.65
CA GLU A 349 -7.61 -2.36 14.57
C GLU A 349 -8.70 -1.86 15.51
N ALA A 350 -9.86 -1.50 14.97
CA ALA A 350 -10.99 -0.99 15.74
C ALA A 350 -11.89 -2.13 16.23
N TRP A 351 -12.54 -1.93 17.37
CA TRP A 351 -13.44 -2.93 17.95
C TRP A 351 -14.81 -2.93 17.24
N PHE A 352 -15.24 -4.11 16.80
CA PHE A 352 -16.56 -4.35 16.20
C PHE A 352 -17.44 -5.11 17.20
N PRO A 353 -18.37 -4.45 17.93
CA PRO A 353 -19.08 -5.07 19.04
C PRO A 353 -20.04 -6.19 18.64
N PHE A 354 -20.62 -6.19 17.43
CA PHE A 354 -21.44 -7.34 16.99
C PHE A 354 -20.55 -8.56 16.70
N GLN A 355 -19.41 -8.31 16.06
CA GLN A 355 -18.49 -9.36 15.65
C GLN A 355 -17.75 -9.95 16.85
N GLY A 356 -17.41 -9.09 17.82
CA GLY A 356 -16.65 -9.44 19.02
C GLY A 356 -15.16 -9.58 18.74
N GLU A 357 -14.64 -8.82 17.78
CA GLU A 357 -13.23 -8.84 17.39
C GLU A 357 -12.74 -7.46 16.95
N TYR A 358 -11.41 -7.27 16.98
CA TYR A 358 -10.76 -6.11 16.39
C TYR A 358 -10.59 -6.33 14.89
N LYS A 359 -10.82 -5.29 14.09
CA LYS A 359 -10.59 -5.31 12.64
C LYS A 359 -9.81 -4.11 12.16
N GLU A 360 -8.89 -4.35 11.24
CA GLU A 360 -8.04 -3.35 10.59
C GLU A 360 -8.85 -2.24 9.92
N LEU A 361 -8.63 -1.00 10.36
CA LEU A 361 -9.12 0.22 9.72
C LEU A 361 -8.00 1.09 9.16
N VAL A 362 -6.80 1.00 9.74
CA VAL A 362 -5.62 1.76 9.32
C VAL A 362 -4.42 0.84 9.24
N SER A 363 -3.61 1.07 8.21
CA SER A 363 -2.20 0.67 8.18
C SER A 363 -1.34 1.93 8.08
N CYS A 364 -0.24 1.96 8.81
CA CYS A 364 0.80 2.99 8.80
C CYS A 364 2.14 2.32 8.55
N SER A 365 2.84 2.72 7.48
CA SER A 365 4.10 2.12 7.04
C SER A 365 5.19 3.18 6.87
N ASN A 366 6.39 2.87 7.35
CA ASN A 366 7.61 3.57 6.93
C ASN A 366 8.29 2.73 5.84
N CYS A 367 8.33 3.26 4.62
CA CYS A 367 8.94 2.59 3.47
C CYS A 367 10.39 3.01 3.23
N THR A 368 10.95 3.85 4.11
CA THR A 368 12.28 4.46 3.98
C THR A 368 12.49 4.99 2.55
N ASP A 369 13.66 4.80 1.97
CA ASP A 369 14.00 5.16 0.60
C ASP A 369 13.61 4.11 -0.45
N TYR A 370 12.89 3.04 -0.09
CA TYR A 370 12.62 1.92 -1.00
C TYR A 370 11.86 2.38 -2.25
N GLN A 371 10.80 3.17 -2.07
CA GLN A 371 9.99 3.67 -3.18
C GLN A 371 10.63 4.88 -3.86
N SER A 372 11.17 5.80 -3.07
CA SER A 372 11.79 7.03 -3.59
C SER A 372 13.02 6.75 -4.45
N ARG A 373 13.76 5.67 -4.18
CA ARG A 373 14.86 5.22 -5.04
C ARG A 373 14.40 4.79 -6.42
N GLU A 374 13.35 3.97 -6.48
CA GLU A 374 12.76 3.52 -7.74
C GLU A 374 12.17 4.68 -8.56
N LEU A 375 11.66 5.69 -7.86
CA LEU A 375 11.06 6.90 -8.43
C LEU A 375 12.07 8.03 -8.65
N GLU A 376 13.34 7.82 -8.30
CA GLU A 376 14.43 8.81 -8.36
C GLU A 376 14.12 10.15 -7.65
N ILE A 377 13.48 10.10 -6.47
CA ILE A 377 13.17 11.25 -5.62
C ILE A 377 14.32 11.51 -4.65
N ARG A 378 15.21 12.42 -5.03
CA ARG A 378 16.53 12.58 -4.40
C ARG A 378 16.53 13.63 -3.30
N PHE A 379 17.52 13.56 -2.42
CA PHE A 379 17.68 14.43 -1.27
C PHE A 379 19.13 14.94 -1.13
N GLY A 380 19.28 16.19 -0.69
CA GLY A 380 20.56 16.77 -0.26
C GLY A 380 21.29 17.61 -1.32
N ALA A 381 22.53 18.01 -1.07
CA ALA A 381 23.30 18.81 -2.02
C ALA A 381 23.80 17.95 -3.21
N LYS A 382 23.69 18.48 -4.44
CA LYS A 382 24.31 17.88 -5.62
C LYS A 382 25.84 18.00 -5.50
N LYS A 383 26.49 16.93 -5.05
CA LYS A 383 27.95 16.81 -5.06
C LYS A 383 28.37 15.88 -6.19
N ALA A 384 29.35 16.30 -6.97
CA ALA A 384 30.02 15.40 -7.90
C ALA A 384 30.60 14.21 -7.11
N ASP A 385 30.41 13.00 -7.61
CA ASP A 385 30.94 11.74 -7.06
C ASP A 385 30.40 11.28 -5.69
N ALA A 386 29.33 11.89 -5.16
CA ALA A 386 28.68 11.41 -3.94
C ALA A 386 27.57 10.38 -4.22
N LYS A 387 27.44 9.36 -3.36
CA LYS A 387 26.30 8.43 -3.34
C LYS A 387 25.01 9.26 -3.25
N LYS A 388 24.06 9.03 -4.17
CA LYS A 388 22.75 9.68 -4.13
C LYS A 388 22.06 9.32 -2.81
N SER A 389 21.57 10.33 -2.11
CA SER A 389 20.62 10.16 -1.02
C SER A 389 19.21 10.39 -1.55
N TYR A 390 18.23 9.75 -0.93
CA TYR A 390 16.83 9.78 -1.33
C TYR A 390 15.98 10.13 -0.11
N VAL A 391 14.84 10.77 -0.33
CA VAL A 391 13.88 11.04 0.74
C VAL A 391 13.30 9.74 1.28
N HIS A 392 12.84 9.74 2.53
CA HIS A 392 12.05 8.63 3.05
C HIS A 392 10.55 8.86 2.78
N ALA A 393 9.87 7.83 2.28
CA ALA A 393 8.43 7.84 2.01
C ALA A 393 7.67 7.07 3.09
N LEU A 394 6.60 7.67 3.60
CA LEU A 394 5.72 7.09 4.59
C LEU A 394 4.27 7.24 4.14
N ASN A 395 3.45 6.24 4.45
CA ASN A 395 2.02 6.26 4.18
C ASN A 395 1.24 5.78 5.40
N SER A 396 0.07 6.35 5.63
CA SER A 396 -0.86 5.88 6.66
C SER A 396 -2.29 6.19 6.27
N THR A 397 -3.17 5.20 6.32
CA THR A 397 -4.60 5.46 6.22
C THR A 397 -5.03 6.38 7.37
N LEU A 398 -5.76 7.45 7.07
CA LEU A 398 -6.52 8.16 8.10
C LEU A 398 -7.91 7.51 8.26
N CYS A 399 -8.60 7.31 7.13
CA CYS A 399 -9.96 6.79 7.13
C CYS A 399 -10.27 6.11 5.78
N ALA A 400 -10.43 4.79 5.78
CA ALA A 400 -11.13 4.08 4.70
C ALA A 400 -12.63 4.13 5.00
N THR A 401 -13.36 4.98 4.28
CA THR A 401 -14.63 5.53 4.77
C THR A 401 -15.72 4.49 4.93
N GLU A 402 -15.84 3.52 4.02
CA GLU A 402 -16.81 2.43 4.11
C GLU A 402 -16.51 1.45 5.27
N ARG A 403 -15.24 1.13 5.52
CA ARG A 403 -14.85 0.30 6.68
C ARG A 403 -15.06 1.04 7.99
N ALA A 404 -14.68 2.31 8.05
CA ALA A 404 -14.90 3.17 9.22
C ALA A 404 -16.40 3.34 9.51
N LEU A 405 -17.22 3.50 8.46
CA LEU A 405 -18.67 3.55 8.58
C LEU A 405 -19.22 2.23 9.15
N CYS A 406 -18.75 1.07 8.71
CA CYS A 406 -19.13 -0.20 9.33
C CYS A 406 -18.86 -0.21 10.85
N CYS A 407 -17.72 0.33 11.29
CA CYS A 407 -17.37 0.40 12.71
C CYS A 407 -18.29 1.36 13.49
N ILE A 408 -18.60 2.53 12.91
CA ILE A 408 -19.55 3.49 13.49
C ILE A 408 -20.92 2.87 13.63
N LEU A 409 -21.42 2.20 12.58
CA LEU A 409 -22.74 1.56 12.58
C LEU A 409 -22.87 0.55 13.73
N GLU A 410 -21.85 -0.25 14.00
CA GLU A 410 -21.91 -1.20 15.12
C GLU A 410 -21.79 -0.52 16.50
N ASN A 411 -20.94 0.49 16.64
CA ASN A 411 -20.66 1.13 17.94
C ASN A 411 -21.74 2.13 18.37
N TYR A 412 -22.43 2.77 17.43
CA TYR A 412 -23.38 3.87 17.68
C TYR A 412 -24.86 3.49 17.53
N GLN A 413 -25.16 2.22 17.24
CA GLN A 413 -26.54 1.76 17.13
C GLN A 413 -27.28 1.76 18.47
N THR A 414 -28.59 1.94 18.39
CA THR A 414 -29.58 1.80 19.46
C THR A 414 -30.70 0.88 18.98
N GLU A 415 -31.70 0.63 19.83
CA GLU A 415 -32.88 -0.16 19.46
C GLU A 415 -33.67 0.45 18.29
N THR A 416 -33.71 1.79 18.22
CA THR A 416 -34.58 2.53 17.29
C THR A 416 -33.84 3.23 16.16
N GLY A 417 -32.51 3.26 16.17
CA GLY A 417 -31.73 3.97 15.16
C GLY A 417 -30.24 4.07 15.47
N LEU A 418 -29.58 5.07 14.88
CA LEU A 418 -28.16 5.34 15.00
C LEU A 418 -27.91 6.73 15.60
N ILE A 419 -27.09 6.81 16.64
CA ILE A 419 -26.58 8.09 17.13
C ILE A 419 -25.49 8.56 16.17
N VAL A 420 -25.57 9.80 15.69
CA VAL A 420 -24.54 10.35 14.81
C VAL A 420 -23.35 10.83 15.66
N PRO A 421 -22.11 10.35 15.39
CA PRO A 421 -20.92 10.85 16.07
C PRO A 421 -20.81 12.37 15.95
N GLU A 422 -20.58 13.04 17.08
CA GLU A 422 -20.63 14.51 17.16
C GLU A 422 -19.78 15.21 16.07
N PRO A 423 -18.52 14.81 15.80
CA PRO A 423 -17.70 15.49 14.80
C PRO A 423 -18.25 15.43 13.37
N LEU A 424 -19.10 14.42 13.07
CA LEU A 424 -19.66 14.21 11.75
C LEU A 424 -20.92 15.03 11.49
N ARG A 425 -21.63 15.45 12.54
CA ARG A 425 -22.97 16.08 12.43
C ARG A 425 -22.95 17.30 11.52
N LYS A 426 -21.96 18.18 11.67
CA LYS A 426 -21.84 19.42 10.87
C LYS A 426 -21.70 19.19 9.35
N TYR A 427 -21.33 17.99 8.93
CA TYR A 427 -21.16 17.61 7.52
C TYR A 427 -22.39 16.91 6.92
N ILE A 428 -23.43 16.67 7.73
CA ILE A 428 -24.68 16.01 7.31
C ILE A 428 -25.78 17.07 7.24
N PRO A 429 -26.62 17.09 6.18
CA PRO A 429 -27.73 18.03 6.08
C PRO A 429 -28.64 17.99 7.31
N GLY A 430 -28.92 19.15 7.90
CA GLY A 430 -29.73 19.29 9.12
C GLY A 430 -28.97 19.00 10.43
N ALA A 431 -27.69 18.64 10.36
CA ALA A 431 -26.86 18.28 11.51
C ALA A 431 -27.55 17.33 12.52
N PRO A 432 -28.15 16.22 12.04
CA PRO A 432 -28.92 15.33 12.90
C PRO A 432 -28.04 14.71 13.99
N GLU A 433 -28.58 14.65 15.20
CA GLU A 433 -27.93 13.93 16.31
C GLU A 433 -28.27 12.43 16.29
N PHE A 434 -29.39 12.07 15.65
CA PHE A 434 -29.94 10.73 15.63
C PHE A 434 -30.61 10.43 14.28
N LEU A 435 -30.48 9.20 13.81
CA LEU A 435 -31.09 8.69 12.58
C LEU A 435 -31.98 7.49 12.91
N GLU A 436 -33.29 7.63 12.75
CA GLU A 436 -34.26 6.55 13.00
C GLU A 436 -34.16 5.43 11.95
N TYR A 437 -34.42 4.19 12.38
CA TYR A 437 -34.61 3.08 11.45
C TYR A 437 -35.91 3.26 10.66
N THR A 438 -35.81 3.11 9.35
CA THR A 438 -36.91 3.27 8.39
C THR A 438 -37.34 1.95 7.76
N LYS A 439 -36.54 0.89 7.91
CA LYS A 439 -36.82 -0.45 7.39
C LYS A 439 -36.78 -1.52 8.47
N GLU A 440 -37.67 -2.49 8.30
CA GLU A 440 -37.63 -3.77 9.01
C GLU A 440 -36.63 -4.72 8.36
N LEU A 441 -36.02 -5.56 9.19
CA LEU A 441 -35.10 -6.58 8.72
C LEU A 441 -35.85 -7.76 8.07
N PRO A 442 -35.29 -8.41 7.04
CA PRO A 442 -35.84 -9.67 6.50
C PRO A 442 -35.92 -10.77 7.57
N LYS A 443 -36.80 -11.76 7.41
CA LYS A 443 -37.00 -12.81 8.44
C LYS A 443 -35.79 -13.73 8.70
N ASP A 444 -34.82 -13.77 7.79
CA ASP A 444 -33.64 -14.67 7.82
C ASP A 444 -32.31 -13.92 7.96
N THR A 445 -32.22 -12.97 8.89
CA THR A 445 -30.99 -12.17 9.04
C THR A 445 -29.87 -12.86 9.79
N THR A 446 -28.67 -12.29 9.67
CA THR A 446 -27.44 -12.76 10.31
C THR A 446 -27.55 -12.76 11.83
N SER A 447 -28.15 -11.70 12.41
CA SER A 447 -28.40 -11.62 13.86
C SER A 447 -29.48 -12.62 14.30
N ALA A 448 -30.56 -12.80 13.52
CA ALA A 448 -31.63 -13.75 13.84
C ALA A 448 -31.21 -15.23 13.74
N LYS A 449 -30.30 -15.58 12.81
CA LYS A 449 -29.79 -16.95 12.65
C LYS A 449 -28.91 -17.41 13.82
N LYS A 450 -28.20 -16.49 14.49
CA LYS A 450 -27.37 -16.84 15.66
C LYS A 450 -28.19 -17.06 16.94
N GLY A 451 -29.29 -16.33 17.14
CA GLY A 451 -30.21 -16.54 18.28
C GLY A 451 -30.82 -17.96 18.33
N LYS A 452 -31.14 -18.54 17.18
CA LYS A 452 -31.64 -19.94 17.08
C LYS A 452 -30.57 -21.00 17.33
N GLY A 453 -29.28 -20.67 17.19
CA GLY A 453 -28.17 -21.57 17.51
C GLY A 453 -27.96 -21.72 19.02
N ALA A 454 -28.09 -20.62 19.76
CA ALA A 454 -28.04 -20.61 21.22
C ALA A 454 -29.25 -21.33 21.84
N SER A 455 -30.46 -21.13 21.30
CA SER A 455 -31.67 -21.80 21.81
C SER A 455 -31.61 -23.33 21.62
N LYS A 456 -31.13 -23.82 20.45
CA LYS A 456 -30.93 -25.26 20.22
C LYS A 456 -29.86 -25.87 21.10
N ALA A 457 -28.77 -25.15 21.40
CA ALA A 457 -27.76 -25.63 22.34
C ALA A 457 -28.32 -25.76 23.77
N SER A 458 -29.17 -24.82 24.21
CA SER A 458 -29.83 -24.89 25.51
C SER A 458 -30.83 -26.07 25.61
N GLU A 459 -31.66 -26.29 24.58
CA GLU A 459 -32.62 -27.41 24.55
C GLU A 459 -31.94 -28.78 24.50
N VAL A 460 -30.80 -28.90 23.82
CA VAL A 460 -30.01 -30.14 23.78
C VAL A 460 -29.36 -30.40 25.15
N THR A 461 -28.87 -29.38 25.83
CA THR A 461 -28.26 -29.51 27.16
C THR A 461 -29.30 -29.91 28.23
N GLU A 462 -30.54 -29.42 28.09
CA GLU A 462 -31.65 -29.76 28.99
C GLU A 462 -32.19 -31.19 28.73
N LYS A 463 -32.27 -31.61 27.45
CA LYS A 463 -32.63 -33.00 27.10
C LYS A 463 -31.59 -34.03 27.54
N VAL A 464 -30.30 -33.69 27.53
CA VAL A 464 -29.23 -34.59 27.98
C VAL A 464 -29.18 -34.72 29.51
N LYS A 465 -29.63 -33.70 30.26
CA LYS A 465 -29.80 -33.82 31.73
C LYS A 465 -30.95 -34.75 32.11
N ASN A 466 -32.01 -34.82 31.30
CA ASN A 466 -33.18 -35.67 31.57
C ASN A 466 -33.03 -37.14 31.11
N LEU A 467 -31.87 -37.53 30.58
CA LEU A 467 -31.58 -38.89 30.07
C LEU A 467 -30.61 -39.69 30.94
N LYS A 468 -30.29 -39.24 32.16
CA LYS A 468 -29.57 -40.06 33.14
C LYS A 468 -30.55 -40.69 34.14
N VAL A 469 -31.00 -41.90 33.84
CA VAL A 469 -31.45 -42.92 34.81
C VAL A 469 -30.54 -44.12 34.67
#